data_AF-A0A7J2H891-F1
#
_entry.id   AF-A0A7J2H891-F1
#
_cell.length_a   1.000
_cell.length_b   1.000
_cell.length_c   1.000
_cell.angle_alpha   90.00
_cell.angle_beta   90.00
_cell.angle_gamma   90.00
#
_symmetry.space_group_name_H-M   'P 1'
#
loop_
_entity.id
_entity.type
_entity.pdbx_description
1 polymer ?
#
loop_
_entity_poly.entity_id
_entity_poly.type
_entity_poly.pdbx_seq_one_letter_code
_entity_poly.pdbx_strand_id
1 'polypeptide(L)'
;LNTYVGGPFFATLTGIPALSGAFVEEPLKILGVYLLARHSKYGREFNGPMDGIVYGFAAGMGFEAMENFHYFIVTSVKEGMMAGWFNLFMRSLAFGMNHGIYTGLAGWWLGIAKARKGFVEANDLVVGLGVPILLHGLWNTLCTILPPAIGILTLVVLLGLEVYLIKIFRKVIREAQRDEVLWGYALGYAPVEAY
;
A
#
# COMPACT_ATOMS: atom_id res chain seq x y z
N LEU A 1 -12.23 4.69 -14.43
CA LEU A 1 -12.97 4.64 -13.15
C LEU A 1 -12.43 5.66 -12.14
N ASN A 2 -11.13 5.64 -11.80
CA ASN A 2 -10.53 6.66 -10.93
C ASN A 2 -10.59 8.08 -11.54
N THR A 3 -10.11 8.27 -12.78
CA THR A 3 -10.05 9.61 -13.43
C THR A 3 -11.43 10.24 -13.76
N TYR A 4 -12.47 9.44 -13.95
CA TYR A 4 -13.76 9.92 -14.50
C TYR A 4 -14.95 9.83 -13.54
N VAL A 5 -14.85 9.05 -12.45
CA VAL A 5 -15.98 8.82 -11.53
C VAL A 5 -15.52 8.90 -10.08
N GLY A 6 -14.56 8.07 -9.67
CA GLY A 6 -14.09 8.02 -8.28
C GLY A 6 -13.34 9.29 -7.86
N GLY A 7 -12.34 9.68 -8.64
CA GLY A 7 -11.52 10.88 -8.41
C GLY A 7 -12.35 12.16 -8.29
N PRO A 8 -13.22 12.49 -9.26
CA PRO A 8 -14.10 13.66 -9.14
C PRO A 8 -15.03 13.60 -7.91
N PHE A 9 -15.66 12.45 -7.63
CA PHE A 9 -16.54 12.28 -6.47
C PHE A 9 -15.79 12.50 -5.14
N PHE A 10 -14.64 11.86 -4.95
CA PHE A 10 -13.86 11.98 -3.74
C PHE A 10 -13.13 13.33 -3.63
N ALA A 11 -12.78 13.97 -4.75
CA ALA A 11 -12.26 15.34 -4.76
C ALA A 11 -13.33 16.33 -4.28
N THR A 12 -14.60 16.16 -4.69
CA THR A 12 -15.72 16.96 -4.19
C THR A 12 -16.03 16.66 -2.72
N LEU A 13 -15.97 15.40 -2.29
CA LEU A 13 -16.26 14.98 -0.91
C LEU A 13 -15.20 15.45 0.10
N THR A 14 -13.92 15.40 -0.28
CA THR A 14 -12.79 15.70 0.61
C THR A 14 -12.28 17.13 0.47
N GLY A 15 -12.58 17.82 -0.64
CA GLY A 15 -12.01 19.12 -0.98
C GLY A 15 -10.50 19.08 -1.29
N ILE A 16 -9.87 17.90 -1.30
CA ILE A 16 -8.42 17.72 -1.47
C ILE A 16 -8.21 16.74 -2.63
N PRO A 17 -7.96 17.23 -3.86
CA PRO A 17 -7.79 16.37 -5.05
C PRO A 17 -6.72 15.28 -4.89
N ALA A 18 -5.68 15.55 -4.10
CA ALA A 18 -4.61 14.60 -3.80
C ALA A 18 -5.05 13.38 -2.96
N LEU A 19 -6.12 13.51 -2.15
CA LEU A 19 -6.70 12.37 -1.41
C LEU A 19 -7.59 11.51 -2.31
N SER A 20 -8.15 12.07 -3.38
CA SER A 20 -9.17 11.40 -4.19
C SER A 20 -8.67 10.08 -4.81
N GLY A 21 -7.43 10.07 -5.32
CA GLY A 21 -6.79 8.87 -5.83
C GLY A 21 -6.60 7.82 -4.74
N ALA A 22 -6.10 8.23 -3.56
CA ALA A 22 -5.87 7.32 -2.44
C ALA A 22 -7.16 6.63 -1.94
N PHE A 23 -8.27 7.37 -1.85
CA PHE A 23 -9.58 6.83 -1.46
C PHE A 23 -10.14 5.81 -2.45
N VAL A 24 -9.74 5.86 -3.71
CA VAL A 24 -10.15 4.88 -4.73
C VAL A 24 -9.18 3.71 -4.77
N GLU A 25 -7.89 4.00 -4.76
CA GLU A 25 -6.85 3.02 -5.04
C GLU A 25 -6.58 2.08 -3.87
N GLU A 26 -6.44 2.60 -2.64
CA GLU A 26 -6.13 1.73 -1.49
C GLU A 26 -7.21 0.67 -1.25
N PRO A 27 -8.52 0.98 -1.30
CA PRO A 27 -9.56 -0.04 -1.20
C PRO A 27 -9.48 -1.08 -2.33
N LEU A 28 -9.22 -0.65 -3.57
CA LEU A 28 -9.12 -1.56 -4.72
C LEU A 28 -7.90 -2.49 -4.61
N LYS A 29 -6.75 -1.97 -4.15
CA LYS A 29 -5.53 -2.74 -3.94
C LYS A 29 -5.74 -3.84 -2.90
N ILE A 30 -6.31 -3.48 -1.74
CA ILE A 30 -6.46 -4.44 -0.63
C ILE A 30 -7.65 -5.39 -0.81
N LEU A 31 -8.63 -5.06 -1.68
CA LEU A 31 -9.83 -5.86 -1.86
C LEU A 31 -9.51 -7.33 -2.20
N GLY A 32 -8.50 -7.58 -3.05
CA GLY A 32 -8.06 -8.94 -3.37
C GLY A 32 -7.59 -9.72 -2.13
N VAL A 33 -6.84 -9.07 -1.25
CA VAL A 33 -6.35 -9.67 0.00
C VAL A 33 -7.49 -9.92 0.98
N TYR A 34 -8.43 -8.97 1.10
CA TYR A 34 -9.63 -9.15 1.91
C TYR A 34 -10.47 -10.36 1.44
N LEU A 35 -10.67 -10.51 0.14
CA LEU A 35 -11.38 -11.64 -0.44
C LEU A 35 -10.63 -12.96 -0.22
N LEU A 36 -9.29 -12.95 -0.36
CA LEU A 36 -8.44 -14.11 -0.07
C LEU A 36 -8.56 -14.53 1.40
N ALA A 37 -8.46 -13.60 2.34
CA ALA A 37 -8.54 -13.86 3.78
C ALA A 37 -9.91 -14.42 4.21
N ARG A 38 -10.98 -14.08 3.48
CA ARG A 38 -12.33 -14.59 3.70
C ARG A 38 -12.64 -15.89 2.97
N HIS A 39 -11.81 -16.30 2.03
CA HIS A 39 -12.06 -17.49 1.23
C HIS A 39 -11.91 -18.75 2.09
N SER A 40 -12.83 -19.71 1.99
CA SER A 40 -12.84 -20.93 2.82
C SER A 40 -11.58 -21.79 2.67
N LYS A 41 -11.12 -21.97 1.43
CA LYS A 41 -9.88 -22.70 1.11
C LYS A 41 -8.61 -21.85 1.33
N TYR A 42 -8.47 -20.75 0.61
CA TYR A 42 -7.24 -19.94 0.59
C TYR A 42 -7.03 -19.07 1.84
N GLY A 43 -8.09 -18.73 2.57
CA GLY A 43 -7.99 -17.95 3.81
C GLY A 43 -7.36 -18.72 4.98
N ARG A 44 -7.01 -19.99 4.78
CA ARG A 44 -6.19 -20.80 5.71
C ARG A 44 -4.70 -20.48 5.60
N GLU A 45 -4.27 -19.86 4.49
CA GLU A 45 -2.90 -19.35 4.28
C GLU A 45 -2.74 -17.91 4.82
N PHE A 46 -3.82 -17.34 5.36
CA PHE A 46 -3.85 -16.00 5.93
C PHE A 46 -4.16 -16.16 7.41
N ASN A 47 -3.12 -16.25 8.23
CA ASN A 47 -3.23 -16.59 9.65
C ASN A 47 -2.84 -15.43 10.56
N GLY A 48 -1.90 -14.58 10.13
CA GLY A 48 -1.35 -13.55 11.00
C GLY A 48 -0.99 -12.23 10.33
N PRO A 49 -0.45 -11.30 11.14
CA PRO A 49 -0.04 -9.99 10.67
C PRO A 49 1.04 -10.02 9.58
N MET A 50 1.97 -10.98 9.60
CA MET A 50 3.01 -11.12 8.58
C MET A 50 2.43 -11.56 7.23
N ASP A 51 1.54 -12.57 7.20
CA ASP A 51 0.82 -12.96 5.98
C ASP A 51 0.09 -11.75 5.38
N GLY A 52 -0.58 -10.99 6.25
CA GLY A 52 -1.20 -9.71 5.93
C GLY A 52 -0.24 -8.74 5.23
N ILE A 53 0.93 -8.52 5.82
CA ILE A 53 1.98 -7.68 5.24
C ILE A 53 2.41 -8.21 3.87
N VAL A 54 2.70 -9.50 3.75
CA VAL A 54 3.23 -10.09 2.50
C VAL A 54 2.21 -9.98 1.37
N TYR A 55 0.97 -10.42 1.60
CA TYR A 55 -0.09 -10.34 0.58
C TYR A 55 -0.47 -8.90 0.24
N GLY A 56 -0.56 -8.04 1.26
CA GLY A 56 -0.82 -6.61 1.08
C GLY A 56 0.28 -5.92 0.28
N PHE A 57 1.55 -6.17 0.63
CA PHE A 57 2.69 -5.62 -0.09
C PHE A 57 2.72 -6.10 -1.54
N ALA A 58 2.51 -7.39 -1.78
CA ALA A 58 2.45 -7.95 -3.13
C ALA A 58 1.33 -7.31 -3.98
N ALA A 59 0.14 -7.13 -3.40
CA ALA A 59 -0.98 -6.45 -4.09
C ALA A 59 -0.65 -4.99 -4.42
N GLY A 60 -0.04 -4.26 -3.47
CA GLY A 60 0.41 -2.89 -3.67
C GLY A 60 1.46 -2.75 -4.78
N MET A 61 2.48 -3.61 -4.78
CA MET A 61 3.53 -3.64 -5.82
C MET A 61 2.98 -3.99 -7.20
N GLY A 62 2.00 -4.91 -7.27
CA GLY A 62 1.32 -5.25 -8.53
C GLY A 62 0.55 -4.06 -9.10
N PHE A 63 -0.12 -3.29 -8.25
CA PHE A 63 -0.78 -2.05 -8.66
C PHE A 63 0.24 -1.00 -9.14
N GLU A 64 1.33 -0.83 -8.41
CA GLU A 64 2.39 0.11 -8.77
C GLU A 64 2.98 -0.19 -10.15
N ALA A 65 3.22 -1.46 -10.47
CA ALA A 65 3.71 -1.85 -11.79
C ALA A 65 2.75 -1.42 -12.92
N MET A 66 1.44 -1.63 -12.73
CA MET A 66 0.41 -1.21 -13.69
C MET A 66 0.34 0.32 -13.82
N GLU A 67 0.41 1.04 -12.70
CA GLU A 67 0.35 2.49 -12.68
C GLU A 67 1.59 3.11 -13.34
N ASN A 68 2.79 2.63 -12.98
CA ASN A 68 4.05 3.11 -13.55
C ASN A 68 4.12 2.86 -15.06
N PHE A 69 3.58 1.75 -15.54
CA PHE A 69 3.48 1.49 -16.98
C PHE A 69 2.54 2.47 -17.68
N HIS A 70 1.40 2.81 -17.06
CA HIS A 70 0.50 3.83 -17.59
C HIS A 70 1.17 5.21 -17.67
N TYR A 71 1.84 5.66 -16.60
CA TYR A 71 2.56 6.93 -16.59
C TYR A 71 3.72 6.95 -17.58
N PHE A 72 4.45 5.85 -17.74
CA PHE A 72 5.47 5.72 -18.77
C PHE A 72 4.91 6.01 -20.17
N ILE A 73 3.78 5.39 -20.54
CA ILE A 73 3.14 5.61 -21.85
C ILE A 73 2.70 7.07 -22.00
N VAL A 74 1.94 7.59 -21.02
CA VAL A 74 1.39 8.95 -21.09
C VAL A 74 2.50 10.00 -21.19
N THR A 75 3.57 9.84 -20.41
CA THR A 75 4.72 10.74 -20.41
C THR A 75 5.51 10.60 -21.72
N SER A 76 5.71 9.38 -22.21
CA SER A 76 6.40 9.14 -23.49
C SER A 76 5.69 9.81 -24.67
N VAL A 77 4.35 9.79 -24.67
CA VAL A 77 3.54 10.41 -25.73
C VAL A 77 3.56 11.94 -25.64
N LYS A 78 3.50 12.50 -24.42
CA LYS A 78 3.40 13.95 -24.21
C LYS A 78 4.75 14.68 -24.26
N GLU A 79 5.79 14.06 -23.72
CA GLU A 79 7.08 14.70 -23.42
C GLU A 79 8.26 13.99 -24.10
N GLY A 80 8.00 12.87 -24.80
CA GLY A 80 8.99 12.08 -25.53
C GLY A 80 9.54 10.89 -24.75
N MET A 81 10.11 9.93 -25.48
CA MET A 81 10.53 8.63 -24.95
C MET A 81 11.52 8.73 -23.79
N MET A 82 12.47 9.66 -23.85
CA MET A 82 13.46 9.87 -22.77
C MET A 82 12.81 10.34 -21.46
N ALA A 83 11.80 11.21 -21.55
CA ALA A 83 11.06 11.67 -20.38
C ALA A 83 10.24 10.52 -19.77
N GLY A 84 9.65 9.67 -20.62
CA GLY A 84 8.99 8.44 -20.19
C GLY A 84 9.91 7.51 -19.40
N TRP A 85 11.09 7.19 -19.94
CA TRP A 85 12.07 6.35 -19.23
C TRP A 85 12.55 6.96 -17.92
N PHE A 86 12.81 8.27 -17.91
CA PHE A 86 13.18 8.97 -16.69
C PHE A 86 12.06 8.93 -15.64
N ASN A 87 10.81 9.13 -16.04
CA ASN A 87 9.65 9.02 -15.17
C ASN A 87 9.52 7.61 -14.57
N LEU A 88 9.63 6.57 -15.41
CA LEU A 88 9.58 5.19 -14.95
C LEU A 88 10.71 4.87 -13.96
N PHE A 89 11.94 5.33 -14.24
CA PHE A 89 13.08 5.17 -13.34
C PHE A 89 12.81 5.81 -11.97
N MET A 90 12.38 7.07 -11.96
CA MET A 90 12.10 7.80 -10.72
C MET A 90 10.97 7.14 -9.91
N ARG A 91 9.89 6.75 -10.57
CA ARG A 91 8.73 6.14 -9.92
C ARG A 91 9.05 4.75 -9.36
N SER A 92 9.78 3.92 -10.09
CA SER A 92 10.05 2.54 -9.69
C SER A 92 11.24 2.37 -8.75
N LEU A 93 12.27 3.21 -8.84
CA LEU A 93 13.50 3.03 -8.04
C LEU A 93 13.65 4.05 -6.91
N ALA A 94 13.30 5.32 -7.15
CA ALA A 94 13.45 6.35 -6.13
C ALA A 94 12.31 6.31 -5.10
N PHE A 95 11.10 5.96 -5.55
CA PHE A 95 9.87 6.06 -4.74
C PHE A 95 8.95 4.83 -4.83
N GLY A 96 9.49 3.72 -5.35
CA GLY A 96 8.70 2.56 -5.77
C GLY A 96 8.43 1.52 -4.68
N MET A 97 8.44 1.92 -3.41
CA MET A 97 8.02 1.04 -2.31
C MET A 97 6.72 1.51 -1.65
N ASN A 98 6.29 2.74 -1.93
CA ASN A 98 5.16 3.38 -1.26
C ASN A 98 3.88 2.56 -1.35
N HIS A 99 3.48 2.13 -2.56
CA HIS A 99 2.25 1.37 -2.77
C HIS A 99 2.28 0.04 -2.03
N GLY A 100 3.40 -0.68 -2.11
CA GLY A 100 3.63 -1.90 -1.34
C GLY A 100 3.50 -1.66 0.17
N ILE A 101 4.14 -0.61 0.69
CA ILE A 101 4.09 -0.28 2.12
C ILE A 101 2.67 0.06 2.57
N TYR A 102 1.95 0.92 1.85
CA TYR A 102 0.60 1.35 2.22
C TYR A 102 -0.37 0.17 2.25
N THR A 103 -0.42 -0.61 1.17
CA THR A 103 -1.29 -1.79 1.10
C THR A 103 -0.81 -2.90 2.06
N GLY A 104 0.49 -3.01 2.31
CA GLY A 104 1.05 -3.89 3.33
C GLY A 104 0.59 -3.53 4.76
N LEU A 105 0.46 -2.24 5.09
CA LEU A 105 -0.10 -1.79 6.37
C LEU A 105 -1.59 -2.09 6.49
N ALA A 106 -2.36 -1.98 5.41
CA ALA A 106 -3.76 -2.43 5.39
C ALA A 106 -3.84 -3.94 5.65
N GLY A 107 -2.99 -4.73 4.97
CA GLY A 107 -2.90 -6.17 5.12
C GLY A 107 -2.49 -6.58 6.54
N TRP A 108 -1.50 -5.89 7.13
CA TRP A 108 -1.09 -6.07 8.54
C TRP A 108 -2.28 -5.96 9.49
N TRP A 109 -3.12 -4.95 9.31
CA TRP A 109 -4.34 -4.76 10.12
C TRP A 109 -5.34 -5.91 9.94
N LEU A 110 -5.59 -6.36 8.71
CA LEU A 110 -6.43 -7.53 8.45
C LEU A 110 -5.87 -8.79 9.11
N GLY A 111 -4.54 -8.96 9.10
CA GLY A 111 -3.84 -10.05 9.77
C GLY A 111 -4.02 -10.03 11.28
N ILE A 112 -3.97 -8.86 11.91
CA ILE A 112 -4.31 -8.70 13.34
C ILE A 112 -5.76 -9.11 13.61
N ALA A 113 -6.71 -8.65 12.78
CA ALA A 113 -8.12 -9.01 12.95
C ALA A 113 -8.32 -10.53 12.86
N LYS A 114 -7.71 -11.16 11.85
CA LYS A 114 -7.73 -12.62 11.67
C LYS A 114 -7.15 -13.35 12.88
N ALA A 115 -5.97 -12.96 13.37
CA ALA A 115 -5.33 -13.62 14.49
C ALA A 115 -6.15 -13.50 15.80
N ARG A 116 -6.82 -12.36 16.01
CA ARG A 116 -7.59 -12.11 17.24
C ARG A 116 -8.99 -12.73 17.22
N LYS A 117 -9.64 -12.79 16.06
CA LYS A 117 -11.05 -13.22 15.92
C LYS A 117 -11.22 -14.58 15.25
N GLY A 118 -10.22 -15.05 14.49
CA GLY A 118 -10.29 -16.21 13.59
C GLY A 118 -10.85 -15.90 12.20
N PHE A 119 -11.39 -14.70 11.98
CA PHE A 119 -11.98 -14.26 10.72
C PHE A 119 -11.77 -12.76 10.49
N VAL A 120 -12.03 -12.30 9.25
CA VAL A 120 -11.93 -10.90 8.84
C VAL A 120 -13.31 -10.42 8.37
N GLU A 121 -13.74 -9.25 8.85
CA GLU A 121 -15.02 -8.64 8.48
C GLU A 121 -14.84 -7.35 7.68
N ALA A 122 -15.92 -6.86 7.08
CA ALA A 122 -15.90 -5.60 6.33
C ALA A 122 -15.48 -4.40 7.19
N ASN A 123 -15.81 -4.37 8.47
CA ASN A 123 -15.38 -3.27 9.35
C ASN A 123 -13.86 -3.26 9.56
N ASP A 124 -13.21 -4.43 9.61
CA ASP A 124 -11.76 -4.52 9.72
C ASP A 124 -11.08 -3.91 8.50
N LEU A 125 -11.66 -4.09 7.31
CA LEU A 125 -11.21 -3.45 6.08
C LEU A 125 -11.29 -1.93 6.15
N VAL A 126 -12.43 -1.38 6.58
CA VAL A 126 -12.64 0.07 6.68
C VAL A 126 -11.64 0.70 7.66
N VAL A 127 -11.45 0.09 8.83
CA VAL A 127 -10.50 0.60 9.82
C VAL A 127 -9.05 0.47 9.32
N GLY A 128 -8.70 -0.65 8.68
CA GLY A 128 -7.36 -0.91 8.16
C GLY A 128 -6.94 0.03 7.03
N LEU A 129 -7.90 0.63 6.33
CA LEU A 129 -7.65 1.57 5.23
C LEU A 129 -7.29 2.99 5.69
N GLY A 130 -7.54 3.36 6.95
CA GLY A 130 -7.34 4.72 7.44
C GLY A 130 -5.90 5.22 7.26
N VAL A 131 -4.92 4.50 7.81
CA VAL A 131 -3.49 4.88 7.71
C VAL A 131 -2.97 4.85 6.25
N PRO A 132 -3.21 3.79 5.46
CA PRO A 132 -2.81 3.74 4.04
C PRO A 132 -3.33 4.92 3.21
N ILE A 133 -4.63 5.25 3.33
CA ILE A 133 -5.23 6.36 2.58
C ILE A 133 -4.60 7.69 2.98
N LEU A 134 -4.34 7.91 4.27
CA LEU A 134 -3.71 9.13 4.76
C LEU A 134 -2.26 9.26 4.27
N LEU A 135 -1.48 8.19 4.32
CA LEU A 135 -0.08 8.21 3.86
C LEU A 135 0.01 8.45 2.36
N HIS A 136 -0.81 7.74 1.57
CA HIS A 136 -0.84 7.90 0.12
C HIS A 136 -1.33 9.30 -0.27
N GLY A 137 -2.41 9.78 0.35
CA GLY A 137 -2.91 11.13 0.08
C GLY A 137 -1.91 12.22 0.49
N LEU A 138 -1.16 12.02 1.58
CA LEU A 138 -0.08 12.91 1.98
C LEU A 138 1.04 12.92 0.94
N TRP A 139 1.46 11.76 0.44
CA TRP A 139 2.45 11.65 -0.64
C TRP A 139 2.01 12.44 -1.88
N ASN A 140 0.78 12.22 -2.35
CA ASN A 140 0.22 12.93 -3.50
C ASN A 140 0.16 14.44 -3.27
N THR A 141 -0.19 14.86 -2.06
CA THR A 141 -0.24 16.27 -1.69
C THR A 141 1.16 16.88 -1.75
N LEU A 142 2.17 16.20 -1.19
CA LEU A 142 3.56 16.64 -1.20
C LEU A 142 4.11 16.75 -2.62
N CYS A 143 3.85 15.77 -3.49
CA CYS A 143 4.23 15.84 -4.90
C CYS A 143 3.56 17.00 -5.66
N THR A 144 2.38 17.45 -5.21
CA THR A 144 1.66 18.57 -5.82
C THR A 144 2.17 19.92 -5.33
N ILE A 145 2.45 20.06 -4.03
CA ILE A 145 2.81 21.36 -3.43
C ILE A 145 4.32 21.66 -3.44
N LEU A 146 5.18 20.63 -3.50
CA LEU A 146 6.63 20.80 -3.59
C LEU A 146 7.01 21.02 -5.07
N PRO A 147 7.27 22.27 -5.51
CA PRO A 147 7.49 22.57 -6.91
C PRO A 147 8.78 21.91 -7.42
N PRO A 148 8.81 21.45 -8.69
CA PRO A 148 10.05 21.03 -9.35
C PRO A 148 11.13 22.12 -9.36
N ALA A 149 10.72 23.40 -9.34
CA ALA A 149 11.61 24.56 -9.29
C ALA A 149 12.46 24.65 -8.00
N ILE A 150 12.09 23.94 -6.94
CA ILE A 150 12.89 23.83 -5.69
C ILE A 150 13.98 22.74 -5.82
N GLY A 151 14.03 22.02 -6.94
CA GLY A 151 15.16 21.20 -7.37
C GLY A 151 15.56 20.12 -6.37
N ILE A 152 16.84 20.13 -5.99
CA ILE A 152 17.46 19.12 -5.11
C ILE A 152 16.77 19.03 -3.74
N LEU A 153 16.27 20.14 -3.20
CA LEU A 153 15.65 20.14 -1.87
C LEU A 153 14.35 19.32 -1.87
N THR A 154 13.52 19.41 -2.90
CA THR A 154 12.32 18.57 -3.05
C THR A 154 12.71 17.08 -3.07
N LEU A 155 13.74 16.74 -3.85
CA LEU A 155 14.23 15.37 -3.94
C LEU A 155 14.74 14.84 -2.59
N VAL A 156 15.53 15.65 -1.87
CA VAL A 156 16.05 15.28 -0.54
C VAL A 156 14.93 15.06 0.46
N VAL A 157 13.90 15.92 0.46
CA VAL A 157 12.75 15.77 1.36
C VAL A 157 11.98 14.49 1.04
N LEU A 158 11.63 14.25 -0.22
CA LEU A 158 10.86 13.07 -0.63
C LEU A 158 11.64 11.77 -0.38
N LEU A 159 12.95 11.72 -0.67
CA LEU A 159 13.80 10.57 -0.36
C LEU A 159 13.97 10.36 1.14
N GLY A 160 14.07 11.44 1.91
CA GLY A 160 14.11 11.37 3.37
C GLY A 160 12.84 10.76 3.96
N LEU A 161 11.68 11.15 3.42
CA LEU A 161 10.38 10.58 3.78
C LEU A 161 10.28 9.11 3.37
N GLU A 162 10.74 8.74 2.17
CA GLU A 162 10.79 7.35 1.71
C GLU A 162 11.61 6.48 2.68
N VAL A 163 12.83 6.90 3.00
CA VAL A 163 13.71 6.19 3.94
C VAL A 163 13.08 6.09 5.33
N TYR A 164 12.41 7.15 5.78
CA TYR A 164 11.70 7.13 7.05
C TYR A 164 10.54 6.13 7.04
N LEU A 165 9.73 6.12 5.98
CA LEU A 165 8.63 5.18 5.81
C LEU A 165 9.13 3.73 5.78
N ILE A 166 10.19 3.44 5.04
CA ILE A 166 10.84 2.12 5.03
C ILE A 166 11.30 1.73 6.44
N LYS A 167 11.88 2.64 7.22
CA LYS A 167 12.30 2.36 8.61
C LYS A 167 11.12 1.99 9.49
N ILE A 168 10.02 2.73 9.41
CA ILE A 168 8.80 2.44 10.16
C ILE A 168 8.20 1.10 9.72
N PHE A 169 8.09 0.86 8.42
CA PHE A 169 7.56 -0.39 7.90
C PHE A 169 8.42 -1.59 8.31
N ARG A 170 9.75 -1.47 8.28
CA ARG A 170 10.67 -2.48 8.82
C ARG A 170 10.50 -2.74 10.31
N LYS A 171 10.03 -1.76 11.08
CA LYS A 171 9.67 -1.98 12.49
C LYS A 171 8.39 -2.78 12.59
N VAL A 172 7.37 -2.45 11.80
CA VAL A 172 6.10 -3.20 11.72
C VAL A 172 6.34 -4.66 11.32
N ILE A 173 7.15 -4.91 10.29
CA ILE A 173 7.57 -6.26 9.87
C ILE A 173 8.23 -7.01 11.03
N ARG A 174 9.16 -6.37 11.75
CA ARG A 174 9.85 -7.00 12.88
C ARG A 174 8.92 -7.36 14.04
N GLU A 175 7.97 -6.49 14.37
CA GLU A 175 6.97 -6.80 15.40
C GLU A 175 6.05 -7.93 14.94
N ALA A 176 5.59 -7.93 13.68
CA ALA A 176 4.78 -9.02 13.14
C ALA A 176 5.54 -10.37 13.12
N GLN A 177 6.82 -10.37 12.76
CA GLN A 177 7.71 -11.54 12.87
C GLN A 177 7.86 -12.02 14.30
N ARG A 178 8.03 -11.09 15.24
CA ARG A 178 8.14 -11.41 16.66
C ARG A 178 6.84 -12.02 17.18
N ASP A 179 5.69 -11.47 16.79
CA ASP A 179 4.37 -12.01 17.17
C ASP A 179 4.19 -13.43 16.62
N GLU A 180 4.61 -13.72 15.39
CA GLU A 180 4.59 -15.09 14.86
C GLU A 180 5.46 -16.06 15.66
N VAL A 181 6.66 -15.65 16.07
CA VAL A 181 7.54 -16.50 16.89
C VAL A 181 6.92 -16.76 18.27
N LEU A 182 6.36 -15.71 18.88
CA LEU A 182 5.74 -15.80 20.20
C LEU A 182 4.45 -16.62 20.17
N TRP A 183 3.58 -16.40 19.19
CA TRP A 183 2.30 -17.08 19.07
C TRP A 183 2.46 -18.50 18.54
N GLY A 184 3.37 -18.70 17.57
CA GLY A 184 3.64 -19.99 16.97
C GLY A 184 4.43 -20.92 17.88
N TYR A 185 5.73 -20.65 18.04
CA TYR A 185 6.66 -21.60 18.66
C TYR A 185 6.67 -21.54 20.20
N ALA A 186 6.46 -20.37 20.80
CA ALA A 186 6.54 -20.23 22.25
C ALA A 186 5.24 -20.58 23.00
N LEU A 187 4.09 -20.45 22.34
CA LEU A 187 2.76 -20.72 22.94
C LEU A 187 2.03 -21.93 22.33
N GLY A 188 2.60 -22.58 21.30
CA GLY A 188 2.04 -23.79 20.70
C GLY A 188 0.79 -23.56 19.85
N TYR A 189 0.48 -22.31 19.45
CA TYR A 189 -0.61 -21.98 18.52
C TYR A 189 -0.14 -21.93 17.07
N ALA A 190 1.06 -22.44 16.77
CA ALA A 190 1.48 -22.61 15.38
C ALA A 190 0.37 -23.38 14.65
N PRO A 191 -0.17 -22.86 13.53
CA PRO A 191 -1.19 -23.57 12.78
C PRO A 191 -0.59 -24.92 12.40
N VAL A 192 -1.25 -26.01 12.80
CA VAL A 192 -0.88 -27.34 12.33
C VAL A 192 -1.23 -27.34 10.86
N GLU A 193 -0.22 -27.21 10.01
CA GLU A 193 -0.35 -27.44 8.57
C GLU A 193 -0.78 -28.90 8.39
N ALA A 194 -2.08 -29.09 8.16
CA ALA A 194 -2.61 -30.39 7.81
C ALA A 194 -2.26 -30.65 6.34
N TYR A 195 -1.07 -31.21 6.11
CA TYR A 195 -0.64 -31.71 4.80
C TYR A 195 -1.54 -32.86 4.34
#